data_AF-A0A818UQ68-F1
#
_entry.id   AF-A0A818UQ68-F1
#
_cell.length_a   1.000
_cell.length_b   1.000
_cell.length_c   1.000
_cell.angle_alpha   90.00
_cell.angle_beta   90.00
_cell.angle_gamma   90.00
#
_symmetry.space_group_name_H-M   'P 1'
#
loop_
_entity.id
_entity.type
_entity.pdbx_description
1 polymer ?
#
loop_
_entity_poly.entity_id
_entity_poly.type
_entity_poly.pdbx_seq_one_letter_code
_entity_poly.pdbx_strand_id
1 'polypeptide(L)'
;MKAQFSLNFRDYNRNQFDFQCLLILICFVFSWLFIYLTTNDELCKAIFIQNSLISTWTIIYSIRIILPHSTKYSFAFMIFQCTVTILNGSAILMMLFYEDFGLCLLLVLSLFLSKSIFIAGPTLCPKTCSFIEWLLISMGCSGFFLSINLHWWSHFEDVINRPIYTFDYVVVCECLLLFGMIVSILQIIPWSTTITTTTQFYISLITIFSSVFLPQAYFFLNQNPFIWLFNYILNKSHRVYLLLFWLITSLFSLLIINLHLKFTKNLNIKHEKTIIRKYFHFLAIIVYTSGILLDTHLLIMCSVAFIVLLLLLECMKIKNIAPLGNIIRNAWNMYENEKDTGSIMVSHLFLIIGLSYPVWLADDNRRLAQLSGIISVGIGDSIASIVGSKIGIHKWPGAKRTLEGSLAGLIAQFNFIACLWYFGT
;
A
#
# COMPACT_ATOMS: atom_id res chain seq x y z
N MET A 1 30.44 6.69 14.45
CA MET A 1 29.16 6.36 15.11
C MET A 1 28.53 5.18 14.38
N LYS A 2 28.58 3.97 14.96
CA LYS A 2 27.77 2.83 14.49
C LYS A 2 26.37 3.01 15.07
N ALA A 3 25.43 3.53 14.30
CA ALA A 3 24.01 3.40 14.64
C ALA A 3 23.65 1.92 14.44
N GLN A 4 23.71 1.16 15.52
CA GLN A 4 23.22 -0.21 15.52
C GLN A 4 21.69 -0.11 15.56
N PHE A 5 21.05 -0.22 14.38
CA PHE A 5 19.60 -0.23 14.25
C PHE A 5 19.05 -1.51 14.91
N SER A 6 18.81 -1.46 16.22
CA SER A 6 18.08 -2.49 16.96
C SER A 6 16.61 -2.09 17.06
N LEU A 7 15.71 -2.99 16.64
CA LEU A 7 14.27 -2.78 16.75
C LEU A 7 13.85 -2.63 18.22
N ASN A 8 13.24 -1.49 18.58
CA ASN A 8 12.71 -1.23 19.92
C ASN A 8 11.17 -1.12 19.85
N PHE A 9 10.43 -1.81 20.71
CA PHE A 9 8.96 -1.78 20.70
C PHE A 9 8.39 -0.37 20.90
N ARG A 10 9.13 0.51 21.57
CA ARG A 10 8.76 1.91 21.79
C ARG A 10 8.65 2.72 20.49
N ASP A 11 9.24 2.24 19.40
CA ASP A 11 9.24 2.90 18.10
C ASP A 11 7.96 2.59 17.28
N TYR A 12 7.08 1.72 17.77
CA TYR A 12 5.80 1.41 17.11
C TYR A 12 4.64 2.19 17.71
N ASN A 13 3.66 2.54 16.87
CA ASN A 13 2.48 3.33 17.24
C ASN A 13 1.61 2.59 18.29
N ARG A 14 1.75 1.26 18.41
CA ARG A 14 1.01 0.43 19.37
C ARG A 14 1.92 -0.63 19.98
N ASN A 15 1.97 -0.66 21.30
CA ASN A 15 2.79 -1.57 22.10
C ASN A 15 2.31 -3.03 22.11
N GLN A 16 1.35 -3.42 21.28
CA GLN A 16 0.77 -4.76 21.39
C GLN A 16 0.80 -5.46 20.05
N PHE A 17 1.66 -6.48 20.02
CA PHE A 17 1.56 -7.56 19.08
C PHE A 17 0.29 -8.34 19.42
N ASP A 18 -0.86 -7.88 18.91
CA ASP A 18 -2.16 -8.49 19.22
C ASP A 18 -2.27 -9.90 18.62
N PHE A 19 -3.10 -10.75 19.23
CA PHE A 19 -3.50 -12.04 18.67
C PHE A 19 -4.07 -11.90 17.24
N GLN A 20 -4.67 -10.74 16.93
CA GLN A 20 -5.11 -10.36 15.59
C GLN A 20 -3.96 -10.30 14.58
N CYS A 21 -2.78 -9.83 14.99
CA CYS A 21 -1.59 -9.79 14.13
C CYS A 21 -1.18 -11.19 13.69
N LEU A 22 -1.16 -12.12 14.64
CA LEU A 22 -0.81 -13.51 14.40
C LEU A 22 -1.86 -14.18 13.50
N LEU A 23 -3.15 -13.93 13.76
CA LEU A 23 -4.24 -14.47 12.95
C LEU A 23 -4.19 -13.96 11.51
N ILE A 24 -3.93 -12.66 11.31
CA ILE A 24 -3.78 -12.05 9.97
C ILE A 24 -2.59 -12.67 9.24
N LEU A 25 -1.44 -12.79 9.91
CA LEU A 25 -0.25 -13.44 9.37
C LEU A 25 -0.51 -14.89 8.94
N ILE A 26 -1.21 -15.66 9.78
CA ILE A 26 -1.60 -17.05 9.48
C ILE A 26 -2.56 -17.08 8.28
N CYS A 27 -3.58 -16.23 8.25
CA CYS A 27 -4.51 -16.12 7.12
C CYS A 27 -3.78 -15.74 5.82
N PHE A 28 -2.79 -14.84 5.90
CA PHE A 28 -1.94 -14.50 4.76
C PHE A 28 -1.21 -15.74 4.25
N VAL A 29 -0.49 -16.47 5.12
CA VAL A 29 0.22 -17.70 4.73
C VAL A 29 -0.71 -18.71 4.05
N PHE A 30 -1.91 -18.95 4.60
CA PHE A 30 -2.89 -19.86 3.99
C PHE A 30 -3.47 -19.34 2.67
N SER A 31 -3.77 -18.05 2.56
CA SER A 31 -4.26 -17.44 1.32
C SER A 31 -3.23 -17.53 0.20
N TRP A 32 -1.96 -17.30 0.53
CA TRP A 32 -0.85 -17.48 -0.39
C TRP A 32 -0.71 -18.96 -0.79
N LEU A 33 -0.77 -19.90 0.17
CA LEU A 33 -0.65 -21.34 -0.10
C LEU A 33 -1.76 -21.81 -1.06
N PHE A 34 -2.98 -21.34 -0.86
CA PHE A 34 -4.10 -21.63 -1.76
C PHE A 34 -3.85 -21.10 -3.18
N ILE A 35 -3.30 -19.90 -3.32
CA ILE A 35 -2.94 -19.33 -4.63
C ILE A 35 -1.84 -20.17 -5.30
N TYR A 36 -0.76 -20.52 -4.59
CA TYR A 36 0.30 -21.38 -5.14
C TYR A 36 -0.21 -22.72 -5.68
N LEU A 37 -1.11 -23.36 -4.93
CA LEU A 37 -1.70 -24.65 -5.32
C LEU A 37 -2.64 -24.54 -6.52
N THR A 38 -3.07 -23.32 -6.89
CA THR A 38 -4.06 -23.08 -7.96
C THR A 38 -3.48 -22.35 -9.17
N THR A 39 -2.27 -21.77 -9.08
CA THR A 39 -1.62 -21.03 -10.18
C THR A 39 -0.64 -21.87 -10.97
N ASN A 40 -0.75 -21.84 -12.30
CA ASN A 40 0.19 -22.50 -13.21
C ASN A 40 1.36 -21.60 -13.68
N ASP A 41 1.32 -20.31 -13.36
CA ASP A 41 2.32 -19.31 -13.79
C ASP A 41 3.55 -19.31 -12.88
N GLU A 42 4.73 -19.53 -13.46
CA GLU A 42 6.02 -19.54 -12.76
C GLU A 42 6.36 -18.18 -12.11
N LEU A 43 5.93 -17.07 -12.71
CA LEU A 43 6.10 -15.73 -12.14
C LEU A 43 5.29 -15.59 -10.83
N CYS A 44 4.04 -16.06 -10.87
CA CYS A 44 3.16 -16.10 -9.71
C CYS A 44 3.74 -17.01 -8.62
N LYS A 45 4.35 -18.15 -8.99
CA LYS A 45 5.03 -19.04 -8.05
C LYS A 45 6.25 -18.39 -7.40
N ALA A 46 7.08 -17.64 -8.14
CA ALA A 46 8.24 -16.95 -7.60
C ALA A 46 7.86 -15.84 -6.58
N ILE A 47 6.86 -15.01 -6.94
CA ILE A 47 6.29 -13.99 -6.05
C ILE A 47 5.67 -14.64 -4.80
N PHE A 48 4.99 -15.78 -4.98
CA PHE A 48 4.44 -16.55 -3.88
C PHE A 48 5.53 -17.05 -2.92
N ILE A 49 6.58 -17.68 -3.45
CA ILE A 49 7.69 -18.19 -2.65
C ILE A 49 8.22 -17.03 -1.82
N GLN A 50 8.60 -15.91 -2.44
CA GLN A 50 9.07 -14.72 -1.73
C GLN A 50 8.13 -14.28 -0.58
N ASN A 51 6.82 -14.13 -0.84
CA ASN A 51 5.85 -13.70 0.17
C ASN A 51 5.70 -14.72 1.31
N SER A 52 5.79 -16.02 1.02
CA SER A 52 5.81 -17.08 2.03
C SER A 52 7.09 -17.02 2.87
N LEU A 53 8.26 -16.75 2.28
CA LEU A 53 9.52 -16.61 3.01
C LEU A 53 9.52 -15.38 3.93
N ILE A 54 8.97 -14.24 3.47
CA ILE A 54 8.88 -13.02 4.27
C ILE A 54 7.88 -13.18 5.41
N SER A 55 6.69 -13.74 5.14
CA SER A 55 5.66 -13.96 6.16
C SER A 55 6.11 -14.98 7.22
N THR A 56 6.76 -16.08 6.83
CA THR A 56 7.34 -17.03 7.78
C THR A 56 8.47 -16.39 8.59
N TRP A 57 9.41 -15.68 7.96
CA TRP A 57 10.49 -14.98 8.66
C TRP A 57 9.97 -13.98 9.70
N THR A 58 8.89 -13.27 9.36
CA THR A 58 8.32 -12.22 10.24
C THR A 58 7.46 -12.78 11.36
N ILE A 59 6.73 -13.88 11.13
CA ILE A 59 6.09 -14.66 12.20
C ILE A 59 7.16 -15.10 13.19
N ILE A 60 8.27 -15.67 12.72
CA ILE A 60 9.35 -16.12 13.61
C ILE A 60 9.96 -14.95 14.34
N TYR A 61 10.37 -13.90 13.62
CA TYR A 61 10.98 -12.73 14.22
C TYR A 61 10.06 -12.10 15.28
N SER A 62 8.75 -12.05 15.01
CA SER A 62 7.77 -11.56 15.98
C SER A 62 7.67 -12.40 17.24
N ILE A 63 7.66 -13.74 17.12
CA ILE A 63 7.67 -14.65 18.26
C ILE A 63 8.93 -14.43 19.12
N ARG A 64 10.08 -14.10 18.51
CA ARG A 64 11.31 -13.73 19.24
C ARG A 64 11.12 -12.52 20.14
N ILE A 65 10.38 -11.51 19.67
CA ILE A 65 10.18 -10.28 20.42
C ILE A 65 9.09 -10.42 21.48
N ILE A 66 8.09 -11.29 21.23
CA ILE A 66 6.97 -11.56 22.15
C ILE A 66 7.38 -12.46 23.32
N LEU A 67 8.23 -13.46 23.08
CA LEU A 67 8.69 -14.33 24.15
C LEU A 67 9.59 -13.53 25.10
N PRO A 68 9.25 -13.46 26.41
CA PRO A 68 10.12 -12.81 27.38
C PRO A 68 11.51 -13.47 27.32
N HIS A 69 12.56 -12.65 27.46
CA HIS A 69 13.96 -13.08 27.57
C HIS A 69 14.13 -14.08 28.73
N SER A 70 13.70 -15.31 28.53
CA SER A 70 13.95 -16.45 29.40
C SER A 70 14.85 -17.38 28.62
N THR A 71 16.01 -17.64 29.20
CA THR A 71 17.15 -18.36 28.59
C THR A 71 16.81 -19.79 28.15
N LYS A 72 15.65 -20.35 28.53
CA LYS A 72 15.21 -21.70 28.15
C LYS A 72 14.58 -21.81 26.76
N TYR A 73 13.91 -20.76 26.26
CA TYR A 73 13.30 -20.81 24.92
C TYR A 73 14.24 -20.38 23.80
N SER A 74 15.40 -19.78 24.11
CA SER A 74 16.31 -19.23 23.10
C SER A 74 16.92 -20.29 22.18
N PHE A 75 17.19 -21.50 22.67
CA PHE A 75 17.84 -22.56 21.88
C PHE A 75 16.88 -23.25 20.91
N ALA A 76 15.70 -23.70 21.37
CA ALA A 76 14.67 -24.27 20.51
C ALA A 76 14.18 -23.25 19.47
N PHE A 77 14.08 -21.98 19.87
CA PHE A 77 13.71 -20.88 18.98
C PHE A 77 14.82 -20.53 17.96
N MET A 78 16.09 -20.64 18.34
CA MET A 78 17.23 -20.53 17.42
C MET A 78 17.24 -21.69 16.41
N ILE A 79 16.94 -22.92 16.84
CA ILE A 79 16.77 -24.07 15.94
C ILE A 79 15.59 -23.83 14.97
N PHE A 80 14.48 -23.28 15.45
CA PHE A 80 13.34 -22.91 14.59
C PHE A 80 13.69 -21.79 13.58
N GLN A 81 14.42 -20.76 14.02
CA GLN A 81 14.97 -19.73 13.13
C GLN A 81 15.89 -20.32 12.07
N CYS A 82 16.84 -21.17 12.49
CA CYS A 82 17.77 -21.85 11.60
C CYS A 82 17.03 -22.73 10.58
N THR A 83 16.09 -23.57 11.03
CA THR A 83 15.32 -24.47 10.15
C THR A 83 14.51 -23.71 9.12
N VAL A 84 13.87 -22.59 9.47
CA VAL A 84 13.16 -21.79 8.46
C VAL A 84 14.11 -21.04 7.55
N THR A 85 15.23 -20.49 8.03
CA THR A 85 16.23 -19.93 7.11
C THR A 85 16.86 -20.98 6.19
N ILE A 86 17.00 -22.23 6.66
CA ILE A 86 17.50 -23.36 5.87
C ILE A 86 16.46 -23.79 4.84
N LEU A 87 15.17 -23.87 5.21
CA LEU A 87 14.07 -24.15 4.28
C LEU A 87 13.93 -23.04 3.21
N ASN A 88 14.11 -21.78 3.62
CA ASN A 88 14.11 -20.64 2.71
C ASN A 88 15.33 -20.67 1.78
N GLY A 89 16.49 -21.07 2.30
CA GLY A 89 17.71 -21.31 1.52
C GLY A 89 17.58 -22.49 0.56
N SER A 90 16.89 -23.56 0.95
CA SER A 90 16.68 -24.74 0.11
C SER A 90 15.67 -24.49 -1.01
N ALA A 91 14.67 -23.62 -0.80
CA ALA A 91 13.77 -23.14 -1.86
C ALA A 91 14.51 -22.30 -2.91
N ILE A 92 15.47 -21.46 -2.48
CA ILE A 92 16.35 -20.69 -3.37
C ILE A 92 17.31 -21.64 -4.11
N LEU A 93 17.86 -22.66 -3.45
CA LEU A 93 18.69 -23.70 -4.07
C LEU A 93 17.92 -24.54 -5.09
N MET A 94 16.66 -24.88 -4.83
CA MET A 94 15.79 -25.55 -5.82
C MET A 94 15.56 -24.70 -7.07
N MET A 95 15.48 -23.37 -6.95
CA MET A 95 15.44 -22.46 -8.10
C MET A 95 16.79 -22.32 -8.81
N LEU A 96 17.92 -22.39 -8.09
CA LEU A 96 19.26 -22.46 -8.70
C LEU A 96 19.46 -23.73 -9.52
N PHE A 97 18.78 -24.84 -9.18
CA PHE A 97 18.74 -26.05 -9.99
C PHE A 97 17.86 -25.93 -11.25
N TYR A 98 17.05 -24.88 -11.39
CA TYR A 98 16.19 -24.58 -12.55
C TYR A 98 16.76 -23.49 -13.49
N GLU A 99 18.09 -23.32 -13.47
CA GLU A 99 18.93 -22.62 -14.48
C GLU A 99 18.93 -21.07 -14.57
N ASP A 100 18.12 -20.32 -13.81
CA ASP A 100 18.17 -18.84 -13.87
C ASP A 100 18.81 -18.19 -12.62
N PHE A 101 20.13 -17.98 -12.68
CA PHE A 101 20.89 -17.26 -11.66
C PHE A 101 20.41 -15.81 -11.46
N GLY A 102 19.91 -15.15 -12.51
CA GLY A 102 19.41 -13.79 -12.47
C GLY A 102 18.15 -13.68 -11.60
N LEU A 103 17.20 -14.58 -11.82
CA LEU A 103 15.98 -14.69 -11.01
C LEU A 103 16.30 -14.93 -9.53
N CYS A 104 17.27 -15.82 -9.24
CA CYS A 104 17.71 -16.10 -7.87
C CYS A 104 18.32 -14.87 -7.18
N LEU A 105 19.17 -14.12 -7.89
CA LEU A 105 19.76 -12.88 -7.38
C LEU A 105 18.68 -11.83 -7.09
N LEU A 106 17.71 -11.66 -7.99
CA LEU A 106 16.58 -10.73 -7.80
C LEU A 106 15.75 -11.08 -6.57
N LEU A 107 15.46 -12.37 -6.35
CA LEU A 107 14.77 -12.84 -5.16
C LEU A 107 15.57 -12.53 -3.88
N VAL A 108 16.87 -12.78 -3.86
CA VAL A 108 17.72 -12.46 -2.70
C VAL A 108 17.74 -10.94 -2.42
N LEU A 109 17.87 -10.11 -3.46
CA LEU A 109 17.85 -8.65 -3.33
C LEU A 109 16.49 -8.15 -2.80
N SER A 110 15.39 -8.74 -3.26
CA SER A 110 14.04 -8.39 -2.80
C SER A 110 13.83 -8.72 -1.31
N LEU A 111 14.35 -9.86 -0.84
CA LEU A 111 14.30 -10.25 0.57
C LEU A 111 15.15 -9.30 1.43
N PHE A 112 16.33 -8.92 0.94
CA PHE A 112 17.19 -7.95 1.62
C PHE A 112 16.51 -6.58 1.74
N LEU A 113 15.84 -6.12 0.67
CA LEU A 113 15.06 -4.90 0.68
C LEU A 113 13.92 -4.96 1.71
N SER A 114 13.15 -6.04 1.73
CA SER A 114 12.07 -6.25 2.71
C SER A 114 12.60 -6.17 4.15
N LYS A 115 13.68 -6.90 4.45
CA LYS A 115 14.32 -6.86 5.77
C LYS A 115 14.81 -5.45 6.14
N SER A 116 15.39 -4.73 5.17
CA SER A 116 15.93 -3.40 5.40
C SER A 116 14.83 -2.40 5.74
N ILE A 117 13.73 -2.40 4.99
CA ILE A 117 12.56 -1.55 5.24
C ILE A 117 11.93 -1.89 6.60
N PHE A 118 11.79 -3.19 6.91
CA PHE A 118 11.18 -3.64 8.15
C PHE A 118 11.97 -3.20 9.40
N ILE A 119 13.31 -3.20 9.33
CA ILE A 119 14.17 -2.80 10.45
C ILE A 119 14.35 -1.27 10.50
N ALA A 120 14.59 -0.62 9.35
CA ALA A 120 14.87 0.82 9.30
C ALA A 120 13.60 1.68 9.41
N GLY A 121 12.46 1.21 8.89
CA GLY A 121 11.20 1.96 8.88
C GLY A 121 10.77 2.49 10.24
N PRO A 122 10.61 1.63 11.27
CA PRO A 122 10.24 2.05 12.62
C PRO A 122 11.23 3.04 13.25
N THR A 123 12.53 2.90 12.95
CA THR A 123 13.56 3.77 13.52
C THR A 123 13.62 5.13 12.83
N LEU A 124 13.34 5.19 11.53
CA LEU A 124 13.26 6.42 10.75
C LEU A 124 11.95 7.19 10.96
N CYS A 125 10.85 6.48 11.17
CA CYS A 125 9.50 7.03 11.32
C CYS A 125 8.81 6.44 12.55
N PRO A 126 9.30 6.75 13.77
CA PRO A 126 8.77 6.17 15.00
C PRO A 126 7.31 6.54 15.19
N LYS A 127 6.54 5.61 15.76
CA LYS A 127 5.11 5.72 16.07
C LYS A 127 4.21 6.02 14.89
N THR A 128 4.70 5.81 13.67
CA THR A 128 3.92 5.99 12.43
C THR A 128 2.99 4.81 12.21
N CYS A 129 3.58 3.63 12.03
CA CYS A 129 2.86 2.38 11.79
C CYS A 129 2.96 1.45 13.00
N SER A 130 2.00 0.54 13.10
CA SER A 130 2.10 -0.67 13.90
C SER A 130 3.05 -1.69 13.28
N PHE A 131 3.34 -2.76 14.02
CA PHE A 131 4.21 -3.84 13.54
C PHE A 131 3.70 -4.47 12.24
N ILE A 132 2.42 -4.84 12.17
CA ILE A 132 1.84 -5.45 10.95
C ILE A 132 1.91 -4.48 9.78
N GLU A 133 1.60 -3.21 10.02
CA GLU A 133 1.60 -2.20 8.97
C GLU A 133 3.01 -2.02 8.37
N TRP A 134 4.06 -2.01 9.19
CA TRP A 134 5.44 -2.03 8.70
C TRP A 134 5.80 -3.31 7.94
N LEU A 135 5.29 -4.46 8.38
CA LEU A 135 5.44 -5.72 7.67
C LEU A 135 4.78 -5.69 6.28
N LEU A 136 3.54 -5.21 6.20
CA LEU A 136 2.82 -5.11 4.93
C LEU A 136 3.51 -4.12 3.99
N ILE A 137 4.02 -3.00 4.51
CA ILE A 137 4.80 -2.03 3.73
C ILE A 137 6.08 -2.69 3.20
N SER A 138 6.83 -3.41 4.03
CA SER A 138 8.07 -4.05 3.60
C SER A 138 7.85 -5.15 2.55
N MET A 139 6.79 -5.96 2.74
CA MET A 139 6.36 -6.96 1.75
C MET A 139 5.95 -6.32 0.44
N GLY A 140 5.08 -5.31 0.49
CA GLY A 140 4.59 -4.59 -0.69
C GLY A 140 5.71 -3.96 -1.50
N CYS A 141 6.64 -3.25 -0.85
CA CYS A 141 7.80 -2.66 -1.53
C CYS A 141 8.72 -3.73 -2.14
N SER A 142 8.92 -4.87 -1.46
CA SER A 142 9.75 -5.95 -1.99
C SER A 142 9.12 -6.70 -3.16
N GLY A 143 7.80 -6.89 -3.14
CA GLY A 143 7.06 -7.53 -4.23
C GLY A 143 7.02 -6.63 -5.45
N PHE A 144 6.83 -5.32 -5.25
CA PHE A 144 6.92 -4.31 -6.30
C PHE A 144 8.31 -4.22 -6.92
N PHE A 145 9.36 -4.27 -6.10
CA PHE A 145 10.73 -4.35 -6.60
C PHE A 145 10.93 -5.59 -7.49
N LEU A 146 10.44 -6.75 -7.06
CA LEU A 146 10.52 -7.96 -7.86
C LEU A 146 9.72 -7.82 -9.18
N SER A 147 8.49 -7.29 -9.14
CA SER A 147 7.64 -7.15 -10.33
C SER A 147 8.30 -6.31 -11.41
N ILE A 148 8.86 -5.15 -11.04
CA ILE A 148 9.60 -4.29 -11.97
C ILE A 148 10.74 -5.07 -12.60
N ASN A 149 11.61 -5.68 -11.79
CA ASN A 149 12.80 -6.32 -12.33
C ASN A 149 12.47 -7.53 -13.23
N LEU A 150 11.40 -8.26 -12.92
CA LEU A 150 10.89 -9.32 -13.79
C LEU A 150 10.29 -8.76 -15.08
N HIS A 151 9.60 -7.62 -15.01
CA HIS A 151 9.12 -6.94 -16.20
C HIS A 151 10.29 -6.51 -17.10
N TRP A 152 11.33 -5.89 -16.52
CA TRP A 152 12.59 -5.58 -17.22
C TRP A 152 13.24 -6.82 -17.83
N TRP A 153 13.33 -7.92 -17.08
CA TRP A 153 13.93 -9.17 -17.53
C TRP A 153 13.17 -9.77 -18.72
N SER A 154 11.85 -9.91 -18.59
CA SER A 154 10.99 -10.45 -19.66
C SER A 154 10.98 -9.55 -20.90
N HIS A 155 10.99 -8.24 -20.73
CA HIS A 155 10.99 -7.29 -21.85
C HIS A 155 12.34 -7.25 -22.56
N PHE A 156 13.45 -7.54 -21.85
CA PHE A 156 14.78 -7.62 -22.46
C PHE A 156 14.88 -8.78 -23.45
N GLU A 157 14.18 -9.89 -23.20
CA GLU A 157 14.14 -11.04 -24.11
C GLU A 157 13.18 -10.85 -25.31
N ASP A 158 12.09 -10.09 -25.13
CA ASP A 158 10.96 -10.00 -26.08
C ASP A 158 10.94 -8.75 -27.00
N VAL A 159 12.02 -7.97 -27.08
CA VAL A 159 12.11 -6.69 -27.83
C VAL A 159 11.75 -6.78 -29.32
N ILE A 160 11.57 -7.99 -29.90
CA ILE A 160 11.39 -8.15 -31.35
C ILE A 160 9.94 -8.40 -31.80
N ASN A 161 9.02 -8.93 -30.96
CA ASN A 161 7.78 -9.54 -31.51
C ASN A 161 6.42 -9.29 -30.81
N ARG A 162 6.28 -8.42 -29.81
CA ARG A 162 4.97 -8.23 -29.14
C ARG A 162 4.14 -7.03 -29.67
N PRO A 163 2.79 -7.18 -29.75
CA PRO A 163 1.91 -6.07 -30.09
C PRO A 163 1.90 -5.01 -28.98
N ILE A 164 2.08 -3.76 -29.42
CA ILE A 164 2.56 -2.56 -28.69
C ILE A 164 1.56 -1.98 -27.66
N TYR A 165 0.46 -2.66 -27.27
CA TYR A 165 -0.65 -1.98 -26.57
C TYR A 165 -1.14 -2.58 -25.25
N THR A 166 -0.79 -3.82 -24.89
CA THR A 166 -1.48 -4.49 -23.76
C THR A 166 -0.88 -4.21 -22.37
N PHE A 167 0.33 -3.64 -22.28
CA PHE A 167 1.02 -3.46 -20.98
C PHE A 167 1.62 -2.07 -20.74
N ASP A 168 1.53 -1.13 -21.67
CA ASP A 168 2.11 0.22 -21.55
C ASP A 168 1.71 0.97 -20.26
N TYR A 169 0.44 0.84 -19.87
CA TYR A 169 -0.06 1.49 -18.65
C TYR A 169 0.54 0.87 -17.38
N VAL A 170 0.85 -0.44 -17.39
CA VAL A 170 1.50 -1.12 -16.27
C VAL A 170 2.91 -0.58 -16.09
N VAL A 171 3.66 -0.44 -17.19
CA VAL A 171 4.99 0.17 -17.18
C VAL A 171 4.95 1.58 -16.60
N VAL A 172 4.03 2.43 -17.06
CA VAL A 172 3.94 3.80 -16.55
C VAL A 172 3.61 3.80 -15.05
N CYS A 173 2.73 2.90 -14.60
CA CYS A 173 2.44 2.72 -13.17
C CYS A 173 3.70 2.35 -12.39
N GLU A 174 4.47 1.38 -12.87
CA GLU A 174 5.71 0.93 -12.25
C GLU A 174 6.76 2.04 -12.18
N CYS A 175 7.01 2.75 -13.27
CA CYS A 175 7.95 3.87 -13.28
C CYS A 175 7.51 4.99 -12.31
N LEU A 176 6.21 5.31 -12.27
CA LEU A 176 5.67 6.33 -11.37
C LEU A 176 5.80 5.93 -9.90
N LEU A 177 5.45 4.70 -9.55
CA LEU A 177 5.56 4.18 -8.18
C LEU A 177 7.03 4.13 -7.73
N LEU A 178 7.95 3.68 -8.59
CA LEU A 178 9.37 3.66 -8.29
C LEU A 178 9.89 5.08 -7.99
N PHE A 179 9.51 6.04 -8.83
CA PHE A 179 9.81 7.46 -8.60
C PHE A 179 9.30 7.95 -7.24
N GLY A 180 8.02 7.71 -6.93
CA GLY A 180 7.42 8.10 -5.66
C GLY A 180 8.12 7.48 -4.44
N MET A 181 8.46 6.19 -4.52
CA MET A 181 9.19 5.49 -3.45
C MET A 181 10.58 6.07 -3.24
N ILE A 182 11.38 6.25 -4.30
CA ILE A 182 12.73 6.80 -4.21
C ILE A 182 12.70 8.21 -3.60
N VAL A 183 11.79 9.07 -4.07
CA VAL A 183 11.63 10.41 -3.50
C VAL A 183 11.28 10.30 -2.01
N SER A 184 10.28 9.51 -1.63
CA SER A 184 9.88 9.39 -0.22
C SER A 184 11.03 8.92 0.69
N ILE A 185 11.77 7.89 0.28
CA ILE A 185 12.89 7.32 1.04
C ILE A 185 14.01 8.35 1.19
N LEU A 186 14.42 8.99 0.10
CA LEU A 186 15.50 9.98 0.13
C LEU A 186 15.15 11.20 1.00
N GLN A 187 13.87 11.54 1.14
CA GLN A 187 13.43 12.66 1.97
C GLN A 187 13.29 12.30 3.45
N ILE A 188 13.21 11.01 3.80
CA ILE A 188 13.06 10.52 5.18
C ILE A 188 14.42 10.14 5.82
N ILE A 189 15.39 9.68 5.01
CA ILE A 189 16.71 9.26 5.52
C ILE A 189 17.43 10.42 6.23
N PRO A 190 18.23 10.19 7.29
CA PRO A 190 18.88 11.26 8.06
C PRO A 190 19.83 12.15 7.24
N TRP A 191 20.42 11.61 6.16
CA TRP A 191 21.26 12.37 5.23
C TRP A 191 20.48 13.44 4.44
N SER A 192 19.15 13.36 4.45
CA SER A 192 18.24 14.36 3.88
C SER A 192 18.22 15.69 4.63
N THR A 193 18.90 15.78 5.79
CA THR A 193 19.20 17.02 6.51
C THR A 193 20.00 18.03 5.67
N THR A 194 20.56 17.61 4.53
CA THR A 194 21.18 18.47 3.53
C THR A 194 20.16 19.24 2.67
N ILE A 195 18.96 18.70 2.47
CA ILE A 195 17.85 19.34 1.75
C ILE A 195 17.04 20.16 2.76
N THR A 196 17.49 21.39 2.98
CA THR A 196 16.89 22.32 3.94
C THR A 196 16.02 23.37 3.28
N THR A 197 16.28 23.67 2.00
CA THR A 197 15.57 24.72 1.27
C THR A 197 14.51 24.15 0.33
N THR A 198 13.47 24.96 0.07
CA THR A 198 12.44 24.66 -0.92
C THR A 198 13.01 24.44 -2.32
N THR A 199 14.07 25.19 -2.69
CA THR A 199 14.73 25.05 -3.99
C THR A 199 15.46 23.72 -4.12
N GLN A 200 16.22 23.30 -3.11
CA GLN A 200 16.91 22.01 -3.09
C GLN A 200 15.92 20.84 -3.21
N PHE A 201 14.76 20.96 -2.54
CA PHE A 201 13.70 19.96 -2.64
C PHE A 201 13.20 19.81 -4.08
N TYR A 202 12.80 20.89 -4.74
CA TYR A 202 12.31 20.82 -6.12
C TYR A 202 13.40 20.38 -7.11
N ILE A 203 14.65 20.83 -6.93
CA ILE A 203 15.77 20.35 -7.74
C ILE A 203 15.91 18.83 -7.58
N SER A 204 15.91 18.31 -6.35
CA SER A 204 15.99 16.86 -6.11
C SER A 204 14.82 16.10 -6.74
N LEU A 205 13.62 16.67 -6.73
CA LEU A 205 12.44 16.05 -7.34
C LEU A 205 12.58 16.00 -8.86
N ILE A 206 12.99 17.10 -9.49
CA ILE A 206 13.21 17.19 -10.95
C ILE A 206 14.34 16.26 -11.38
N THR A 207 15.44 16.19 -10.62
CA THR A 207 16.56 15.31 -10.97
C THR A 207 16.15 13.85 -10.91
N ILE A 208 15.48 13.40 -9.84
CA ILE A 208 15.00 12.02 -9.73
C ILE A 208 13.96 11.71 -10.82
N PHE A 209 13.05 12.64 -11.11
CA PHE A 209 12.06 12.47 -12.18
C PHE A 209 12.75 12.31 -13.55
N SER A 210 13.77 13.12 -13.81
CA SER A 210 14.49 13.12 -15.08
C SER A 210 15.46 11.94 -15.24
N SER A 211 16.03 11.43 -14.14
CA SER A 211 17.01 10.33 -14.17
C SER A 211 16.39 8.95 -13.98
N VAL A 212 15.25 8.84 -13.29
CA VAL A 212 14.58 7.56 -13.01
C VAL A 212 13.34 7.40 -13.88
N PHE A 213 12.36 8.30 -13.74
CA PHE A 213 11.06 8.11 -14.39
C PHE A 213 11.16 8.22 -15.92
N LEU A 214 11.70 9.33 -16.43
CA LEU A 214 11.68 9.60 -17.87
C LEU A 214 12.44 8.57 -18.72
N PRO A 215 13.68 8.16 -18.39
CA PRO A 215 14.44 7.25 -19.24
C PRO A 215 13.79 5.87 -19.32
N GLN A 216 13.28 5.38 -18.18
CA GLN A 216 12.60 4.08 -18.11
C GLN A 216 11.28 4.11 -18.88
N ALA A 217 10.44 5.13 -18.65
CA ALA A 217 9.17 5.25 -19.35
C ALA A 217 9.38 5.40 -20.86
N TYR A 218 10.39 6.16 -21.29
CA TYR A 218 10.71 6.31 -22.72
C TYR A 218 11.19 5.00 -23.34
N PHE A 219 12.04 4.26 -22.63
CA PHE A 219 12.57 2.97 -23.09
C PHE A 219 11.44 1.96 -23.36
N PHE A 220 10.55 1.78 -22.39
CA PHE A 220 9.48 0.78 -22.49
C PHE A 220 8.31 1.21 -23.39
N LEU A 221 7.93 2.49 -23.39
CA LEU A 221 6.86 2.97 -24.26
C LEU A 221 7.32 3.17 -25.71
N ASN A 222 8.63 3.14 -25.94
CA ASN A 222 9.29 3.48 -27.20
C ASN A 222 8.82 4.81 -27.82
N GLN A 223 8.38 5.74 -26.96
CA GLN A 223 7.89 7.07 -27.34
C GLN A 223 7.87 7.99 -26.12
N ASN A 224 7.59 9.28 -26.35
CA ASN A 224 7.46 10.24 -25.27
C ASN A 224 6.27 9.88 -24.34
N PRO A 225 6.48 9.72 -23.01
CA PRO A 225 5.44 9.28 -22.09
C PRO A 225 4.27 10.26 -21.94
N PHE A 226 4.51 11.56 -22.16
CA PHE A 226 3.44 12.57 -22.08
C PHE A 226 2.55 12.53 -23.32
N ILE A 227 3.14 12.35 -24.51
CA ILE A 227 2.41 12.16 -25.76
C ILE A 227 1.58 10.87 -25.68
N TRP A 228 2.21 9.78 -25.21
CA TRP A 228 1.51 8.53 -24.97
C TRP A 228 0.33 8.72 -24.01
N LEU A 229 0.51 9.40 -22.87
CA LEU A 229 -0.55 9.62 -21.90
C LEU A 229 -1.73 10.41 -22.49
N PHE A 230 -1.42 11.48 -23.25
CA PHE A 230 -2.44 12.28 -23.91
C PHE A 230 -3.24 11.45 -24.92
N ASN A 231 -2.54 10.69 -25.75
CA ASN A 231 -3.17 9.77 -26.71
C ASN A 231 -3.98 8.69 -26.00
N TYR A 232 -3.45 8.10 -24.93
CA TYR A 232 -4.12 7.07 -24.13
C TYR A 232 -5.46 7.57 -23.57
N ILE A 233 -5.48 8.78 -23.02
CA ILE A 233 -6.70 9.38 -22.47
C ILE A 233 -7.70 9.73 -23.60
N LEU A 234 -7.24 10.36 -24.67
CA LEU A 234 -8.13 10.85 -25.74
C LEU A 234 -8.61 9.77 -26.71
N ASN A 235 -7.92 8.64 -26.80
CA ASN A 235 -8.29 7.54 -27.69
C ASN A 235 -9.69 6.97 -27.37
N LYS A 236 -10.15 7.10 -26.12
CA LYS A 236 -11.45 6.58 -25.66
C LYS A 236 -12.25 7.70 -24.99
N SER A 237 -13.38 8.08 -25.58
CA SER A 237 -14.23 9.16 -25.06
C SER A 237 -14.73 8.93 -23.64
N HIS A 238 -15.02 7.67 -23.27
CA HIS A 238 -15.43 7.32 -21.90
C HIS A 238 -14.36 7.62 -20.86
N ARG A 239 -13.07 7.59 -21.20
CA ARG A 239 -11.98 7.97 -20.27
C ARG A 239 -12.05 9.44 -19.92
N VAL A 240 -12.31 10.29 -20.91
CA VAL A 240 -12.50 11.73 -20.70
C VAL A 240 -13.73 11.99 -19.83
N TYR A 241 -14.86 11.34 -20.12
CA TYR A 241 -16.08 11.48 -19.32
C TYR A 241 -15.89 10.99 -17.88
N LEU A 242 -15.16 9.88 -17.68
CA LEU A 242 -14.80 9.39 -16.35
C LEU A 242 -13.94 10.38 -15.57
N LEU A 243 -12.90 10.92 -16.18
CA LEU A 243 -12.03 11.92 -15.54
C LEU A 243 -12.81 13.19 -15.17
N LEU A 244 -13.69 13.66 -16.06
CA LEU A 244 -14.57 14.79 -15.77
C LEU A 244 -15.54 14.49 -14.63
N PHE A 245 -16.13 13.29 -14.61
CA PHE A 245 -17.00 12.84 -13.53
C PHE A 245 -16.26 12.78 -12.18
N TRP A 246 -15.04 12.24 -12.15
CA TRP A 246 -14.21 12.21 -10.94
C TRP A 246 -13.79 13.61 -10.49
N LEU A 247 -13.49 14.51 -11.42
CA LEU A 247 -13.19 15.90 -11.12
C LEU A 247 -14.40 16.60 -10.51
N ILE A 248 -15.59 16.49 -11.12
CA ILE A 248 -16.83 17.09 -10.62
C ILE A 248 -17.19 16.54 -9.24
N THR A 249 -17.11 15.22 -9.05
CA THR A 249 -17.41 14.59 -7.75
C THR A 249 -16.42 15.04 -6.67
N SER A 250 -15.13 15.18 -6.99
CA SER A 250 -14.13 15.71 -6.06
C SER A 250 -14.41 17.17 -5.68
N LEU A 251 -14.74 18.05 -6.65
CA LEU A 251 -15.10 19.45 -6.39
C LEU A 251 -16.39 19.55 -5.55
N PHE A 252 -17.38 18.73 -5.86
CA PHE A 252 -18.62 18.66 -5.10
C PHE A 252 -18.37 18.21 -3.64
N SER A 253 -17.48 17.25 -3.43
CA SER A 253 -17.08 16.82 -2.08
C SER A 253 -16.40 17.94 -1.28
N LEU A 254 -15.52 18.71 -1.92
CA LEU A 254 -14.86 19.86 -1.30
C LEU A 254 -15.87 20.95 -0.95
N LEU A 255 -16.86 21.20 -1.81
CA LEU A 255 -17.96 22.11 -1.53
C LEU A 255 -18.77 21.67 -0.31
N ILE A 256 -19.17 20.38 -0.24
CA ILE A 256 -19.91 19.84 0.91
C ILE A 256 -19.09 19.98 2.20
N ILE A 257 -17.80 19.65 2.18
CA ILE A 257 -16.94 19.76 3.36
C ILE A 257 -16.84 21.22 3.81
N ASN A 258 -16.63 22.16 2.88
CA ASN A 258 -16.57 23.58 3.20
C ASN A 258 -17.88 24.11 3.78
N LEU A 259 -19.02 23.70 3.23
CA LEU A 259 -20.35 24.04 3.76
C LEU A 259 -20.55 23.44 5.15
N HIS A 260 -20.19 22.18 5.36
CA HIS A 260 -20.26 21.51 6.66
C HIS A 260 -19.40 22.21 7.71
N LEU A 261 -18.15 22.55 7.37
CA LEU A 261 -17.24 23.27 8.25
C LEU A 261 -17.77 24.67 8.59
N LYS A 262 -18.31 25.41 7.60
CA LYS A 262 -18.90 26.72 7.84
C LYS A 262 -20.14 26.65 8.73
N PHE A 263 -21.00 25.67 8.50
CA PHE A 263 -22.22 25.44 9.28
C PHE A 263 -21.92 25.09 10.75
N THR A 264 -21.03 24.12 10.97
CA THR A 264 -20.64 23.69 12.32
C THR A 264 -19.89 24.79 13.07
N LYS A 265 -19.06 25.58 12.38
CA LYS A 265 -18.43 26.78 12.95
C LYS A 265 -19.47 27.82 13.37
N ASN A 266 -20.46 28.12 12.52
CA ASN A 266 -21.52 29.08 12.84
C ASN A 266 -22.35 28.66 14.07
N LEU A 267 -22.54 27.36 14.28
CA LEU A 267 -23.28 26.82 15.41
C LEU A 267 -22.43 26.55 16.66
N ASN A 268 -21.13 26.88 16.64
CA ASN A 268 -20.16 26.53 17.71
C ASN A 268 -20.15 25.03 18.07
N ILE A 269 -20.52 24.16 17.13
CA ILE A 269 -20.49 22.71 17.32
C ILE A 269 -19.05 22.23 17.03
N LYS A 270 -18.47 21.47 17.95
CA LYS A 270 -17.16 20.85 17.72
C LYS A 270 -17.22 19.95 16.49
N HIS A 271 -16.31 20.15 15.55
CA HIS A 271 -16.23 19.31 14.35
C HIS A 271 -15.90 17.86 14.73
N GLU A 272 -16.77 16.92 14.36
CA GLU A 272 -16.46 15.50 14.47
C GLU A 272 -15.55 15.08 13.31
N LYS A 273 -14.25 14.93 13.59
CA LYS A 273 -13.23 14.48 12.62
C LYS A 273 -13.64 13.19 11.89
N THR A 274 -14.40 12.31 12.56
CA THR A 274 -14.89 11.05 12.00
C THR A 274 -15.86 11.25 10.83
N ILE A 275 -16.74 12.25 10.89
CA ILE A 275 -17.71 12.54 9.82
C ILE A 275 -16.96 13.00 8.57
N ILE A 276 -15.98 13.89 8.72
CA ILE A 276 -15.25 14.43 7.57
C ILE A 276 -14.46 13.33 6.84
N ARG A 277 -13.84 12.40 7.59
CA ARG A 277 -13.19 11.23 6.99
C ARG A 277 -14.15 10.33 6.21
N LYS A 278 -15.41 10.22 6.63
CA LYS A 278 -16.41 9.40 5.93
C LYS A 278 -16.84 10.02 4.60
N TYR A 279 -16.81 11.35 4.45
CA TYR A 279 -16.97 11.99 3.12
C TYR A 279 -15.88 11.55 2.14
N PHE A 280 -14.61 11.51 2.58
CA PHE A 280 -13.52 11.03 1.74
C PHE A 280 -13.62 9.54 1.39
N HIS A 281 -14.05 8.71 2.34
CA HIS A 281 -14.29 7.28 2.06
C HIS A 281 -15.40 7.11 1.03
N PHE A 282 -16.50 7.85 1.17
CA PHE A 282 -17.61 7.80 0.23
C PHE A 282 -17.21 8.25 -1.18
N LEU A 283 -16.46 9.35 -1.29
CA LEU A 283 -15.91 9.80 -2.58
C LEU A 283 -15.02 8.71 -3.21
N ALA A 284 -14.12 8.12 -2.42
CA ALA A 284 -13.24 7.07 -2.90
C ALA A 284 -14.04 5.86 -3.41
N ILE A 285 -15.09 5.43 -2.69
CA ILE A 285 -15.98 4.35 -3.16
C ILE A 285 -16.62 4.69 -4.51
N ILE A 286 -17.11 5.91 -4.71
CA ILE A 286 -17.72 6.33 -6.00
C ILE A 286 -16.69 6.27 -7.13
N VAL A 287 -15.50 6.82 -6.92
CA VAL A 287 -14.43 6.85 -7.92
C VAL A 287 -14.00 5.44 -8.29
N TYR A 288 -13.74 4.58 -7.29
CA TYR A 288 -13.33 3.19 -7.54
C TYR A 288 -14.44 2.35 -8.18
N THR A 289 -15.68 2.50 -7.72
CA THR A 289 -16.81 1.74 -8.30
C THR A 289 -17.00 2.11 -9.77
N SER A 290 -17.04 3.41 -10.09
CA SER A 290 -17.16 3.86 -11.48
C SER A 290 -15.96 3.45 -12.34
N GLY A 291 -14.73 3.49 -11.79
CA GLY A 291 -13.54 3.03 -12.49
C GLY A 291 -13.55 1.53 -12.79
N ILE A 292 -13.87 0.68 -11.82
CA ILE A 292 -13.96 -0.78 -12.00
C ILE A 292 -15.03 -1.14 -13.04
N LEU A 293 -16.15 -0.43 -13.04
CA LEU A 293 -17.27 -0.72 -13.95
C LEU A 293 -17.02 -0.26 -15.38
N LEU A 294 -16.27 0.83 -15.59
CA LEU A 294 -16.18 1.50 -16.89
C LEU A 294 -14.79 1.45 -17.54
N ASP A 295 -13.70 1.59 -16.77
CA ASP A 295 -12.32 1.47 -17.30
C ASP A 295 -11.32 1.20 -16.17
N THR A 296 -11.10 -0.09 -15.88
CA THR A 296 -10.19 -0.54 -14.81
C THR A 296 -8.76 -0.08 -15.05
N HIS A 297 -8.25 -0.13 -16.28
CA HIS A 297 -6.88 0.29 -16.58
C HIS A 297 -6.65 1.78 -16.31
N LEU A 298 -7.63 2.64 -16.65
CA LEU A 298 -7.58 4.06 -16.28
C LEU A 298 -7.59 4.23 -14.75
N LEU A 299 -8.44 3.48 -14.04
CA LEU A 299 -8.48 3.52 -12.58
C LEU A 299 -7.13 3.12 -11.96
N ILE A 300 -6.49 2.05 -12.45
CA ILE A 300 -5.17 1.61 -11.98
C ILE A 300 -4.15 2.75 -12.15
N MET A 301 -4.05 3.31 -13.35
CA MET A 301 -3.17 4.45 -13.66
C MET A 301 -3.39 5.65 -12.73
N CYS A 302 -4.64 6.08 -12.58
CA CYS A 302 -4.98 7.22 -11.74
C CYS A 302 -4.75 6.93 -10.25
N SER A 303 -5.01 5.70 -9.79
CA SER A 303 -4.79 5.30 -8.39
C SER A 303 -3.31 5.34 -8.01
N VAL A 304 -2.44 4.86 -8.89
CA VAL A 304 -0.99 4.93 -8.75
C VAL A 304 -0.50 6.38 -8.73
N ALA A 305 -0.90 7.17 -9.73
CA ALA A 305 -0.53 8.59 -9.79
C ALA A 305 -1.00 9.35 -8.53
N PHE A 306 -2.18 9.01 -8.00
CA PHE A 306 -2.70 9.61 -6.79
C PHE A 306 -1.91 9.20 -5.53
N ILE A 307 -1.48 7.94 -5.42
CA ILE A 307 -0.60 7.51 -4.32
C ILE A 307 0.74 8.26 -4.36
N VAL A 308 1.35 8.38 -5.54
CA VAL A 308 2.59 9.15 -5.71
C VAL A 308 2.38 10.61 -5.31
N LEU A 309 1.27 11.22 -5.72
CA LEU A 309 0.90 12.58 -5.31
C LEU A 309 0.78 12.69 -3.78
N LEU A 310 0.10 11.74 -3.12
CA LEU A 310 -0.03 11.74 -1.65
C LEU A 310 1.33 11.62 -0.95
N LEU A 311 2.22 10.76 -1.45
CA LEU A 311 3.59 10.64 -0.93
C LEU A 311 4.38 11.95 -1.09
N LEU A 312 4.25 12.63 -2.23
CA LEU A 312 4.91 13.92 -2.45
C LEU A 312 4.36 15.02 -1.54
N LEU A 313 3.04 15.11 -1.38
CA LEU A 313 2.39 16.06 -0.47
C LEU A 313 2.83 15.81 0.99
N GLU A 314 2.99 14.55 1.37
CA GLU A 314 3.48 14.16 2.69
C GLU A 314 4.95 14.58 2.91
N CYS A 315 5.82 14.38 1.91
CA CYS A 315 7.20 14.90 1.94
C CYS A 315 7.23 16.42 2.10
N MET A 316 6.39 17.15 1.35
CA MET A 316 6.26 18.60 1.46
C MET A 316 5.77 19.03 2.85
N LYS A 317 4.82 18.28 3.44
CA LYS A 317 4.32 18.52 4.79
C LYS A 317 5.43 18.35 5.83
N ILE A 318 6.16 17.24 5.79
CA ILE A 318 7.22 16.92 6.76
C ILE A 318 8.30 17.99 6.73
N LYS A 319 8.75 18.37 5.54
CA LYS A 319 9.82 19.37 5.35
C LYS A 319 9.34 20.83 5.32
N ASN A 320 8.04 21.07 5.47
CA ASN A 320 7.42 22.40 5.39
C ASN A 320 7.77 23.18 4.11
N ILE A 321 7.72 22.52 2.96
CA ILE A 321 8.13 23.08 1.67
C ILE A 321 7.08 24.06 1.13
N ALA A 322 7.47 25.29 0.78
CA ALA A 322 6.55 26.28 0.22
C ALA A 322 6.13 25.92 -1.23
N PRO A 323 4.92 26.31 -1.68
CA PRO A 323 3.89 27.05 -0.94
C PRO A 323 2.94 26.15 -0.13
N LEU A 324 2.91 24.83 -0.41
CA LEU A 324 1.86 23.95 0.09
C LEU A 324 2.12 23.39 1.50
N GLY A 325 3.37 23.31 1.95
CA GLY A 325 3.74 22.58 3.18
C GLY A 325 2.96 23.01 4.42
N ASN A 326 2.80 24.33 4.63
CA ASN A 326 2.03 24.85 5.76
C ASN A 326 0.52 24.70 5.56
N ILE A 327 0.03 24.85 4.32
CA ILE A 327 -1.39 24.66 3.97
C ILE A 327 -1.80 23.20 4.24
N ILE A 328 -0.98 22.26 3.79
CA ILE A 328 -1.14 20.82 4.00
C ILE A 328 -1.10 20.52 5.49
N ARG A 329 -0.10 21.01 6.23
CA ARG A 329 -0.01 20.77 7.68
C ARG A 329 -1.25 21.24 8.43
N ASN A 330 -1.75 22.44 8.12
CA ASN A 330 -2.95 23.00 8.75
C ASN A 330 -4.22 22.24 8.36
N ALA A 331 -4.39 21.90 7.09
CA ALA A 331 -5.51 21.09 6.64
C ALA A 331 -5.48 19.72 7.32
N TRP A 332 -4.31 19.08 7.42
CA TRP A 332 -4.15 17.74 8.02
C TRP A 332 -4.42 17.73 9.53
N ASN A 333 -4.10 18.78 10.28
CA ASN A 333 -4.47 18.88 11.71
C ASN A 333 -5.99 18.76 11.94
N MET A 334 -6.81 19.12 10.94
CA MET A 334 -8.26 18.94 10.99
C MET A 334 -8.68 17.47 10.80
N TYR A 335 -7.84 16.65 10.17
CA TYR A 335 -8.11 15.25 9.81
C TYR A 335 -7.43 14.21 10.69
N GLU A 336 -6.39 14.63 11.44
CA GLU A 336 -5.58 13.77 12.30
C GLU A 336 -6.47 12.91 13.20
N ASN A 337 -6.26 11.60 13.10
CA ASN A 337 -7.00 10.60 13.85
C ASN A 337 -6.12 9.96 14.94
N GLU A 338 -6.74 9.22 15.86
CA GLU A 338 -6.02 8.42 16.86
C GLU A 338 -5.06 7.37 16.28
N LYS A 339 -5.16 7.10 14.96
CA LYS A 339 -4.27 6.19 14.24
C LYS A 339 -2.99 6.90 13.76
N ASP A 340 -2.99 8.22 13.66
CA ASP A 340 -1.93 9.01 13.04
C ASP A 340 -1.10 9.71 14.13
N THR A 341 -0.25 8.98 14.86
CA THR A 341 0.54 9.53 15.99
C THR A 341 2.01 9.80 15.66
N GLY A 342 2.45 9.42 14.46
CA GLY A 342 3.82 9.55 13.99
C GLY A 342 4.04 10.76 13.08
N SER A 343 5.25 10.85 12.52
CA SER A 343 5.61 11.93 11.58
C SER A 343 4.86 11.84 10.25
N ILE A 344 4.49 10.61 9.85
CA ILE A 344 3.74 10.34 8.63
C ILE A 344 2.28 10.03 8.99
N MET A 345 1.33 10.63 8.27
CA MET A 345 -0.09 10.32 8.37
C MET A 345 -0.39 9.15 7.45
N VAL A 346 -0.73 7.98 7.98
CA VAL A 346 -0.82 6.75 7.16
C VAL A 346 -2.25 6.43 6.76
N SER A 347 -3.24 6.94 7.51
CA SER A 347 -4.65 6.58 7.31
C SER A 347 -5.17 6.83 5.89
N HIS A 348 -4.74 7.90 5.24
CA HIS A 348 -5.16 8.24 3.88
C HIS A 348 -4.47 7.39 2.81
N LEU A 349 -3.18 7.07 3.01
CA LEU A 349 -2.46 6.13 2.15
C LEU A 349 -3.07 4.73 2.24
N PHE A 350 -3.37 4.24 3.44
CA PHE A 350 -3.98 2.92 3.61
C PHE A 350 -5.40 2.81 3.06
N LEU A 351 -6.19 3.88 3.08
CA LEU A 351 -7.49 3.88 2.40
C LEU A 351 -7.32 3.65 0.90
N ILE A 352 -6.47 4.44 0.24
CA ILE A 352 -6.27 4.35 -1.21
C ILE A 352 -5.62 3.02 -1.57
N ILE A 353 -4.57 2.60 -0.85
CA ILE A 353 -3.92 1.31 -1.06
C ILE A 353 -4.91 0.15 -0.83
N GLY A 354 -5.73 0.21 0.22
CA GLY A 354 -6.72 -0.83 0.52
C GLY A 354 -7.80 -0.98 -0.56
N LEU A 355 -8.15 0.11 -1.25
CA LEU A 355 -9.06 0.09 -2.40
C LEU A 355 -8.34 -0.32 -3.69
N SER A 356 -7.10 0.14 -3.89
CA SER A 356 -6.25 -0.12 -5.06
C SER A 356 -5.79 -1.57 -5.18
N TYR A 357 -5.35 -2.15 -4.06
CA TYR A 357 -4.61 -3.40 -4.08
C TYR A 357 -5.37 -4.56 -4.74
N PRO A 358 -6.67 -4.78 -4.45
CA PRO A 358 -7.41 -5.82 -5.14
C PRO A 358 -7.63 -5.55 -6.62
N VAL A 359 -7.75 -4.28 -7.02
CA VAL A 359 -7.88 -3.88 -8.43
C VAL A 359 -6.57 -4.15 -9.18
N TRP A 360 -5.42 -3.94 -8.54
CA TRP A 360 -4.11 -4.20 -9.14
C TRP A 360 -3.80 -5.69 -9.30
N LEU A 361 -4.36 -6.54 -8.43
CA LEU A 361 -4.08 -7.98 -8.43
C LEU A 361 -5.08 -8.82 -9.25
N ALA A 362 -6.31 -8.36 -9.37
CA ALA A 362 -7.37 -9.14 -10.00
C ALA A 362 -7.48 -8.84 -11.49
N ASP A 363 -7.46 -9.89 -12.31
CA ASP A 363 -7.71 -9.78 -13.75
C ASP A 363 -9.06 -9.13 -14.04
N ASP A 364 -9.19 -8.55 -15.23
CA ASP A 364 -10.41 -7.86 -15.69
C ASP A 364 -11.69 -8.71 -15.62
N ASN A 365 -11.55 -10.04 -15.71
CA ASN A 365 -12.68 -10.96 -15.64
C ASN A 365 -13.13 -11.27 -14.21
N ARG A 366 -12.36 -10.86 -13.19
CA ARG A 366 -12.61 -11.17 -11.77
C ARG A 366 -13.15 -9.96 -11.02
N ARG A 367 -14.29 -9.41 -11.49
CA ARG A 367 -14.93 -8.20 -10.95
C ARG A 367 -15.17 -8.26 -9.43
N LEU A 368 -15.62 -9.39 -8.90
CA LEU A 368 -15.84 -9.54 -7.45
C LEU A 368 -14.53 -9.38 -6.66
N ALA A 369 -13.41 -9.89 -7.20
CA ALA A 369 -12.11 -9.71 -6.59
C ALA A 369 -11.65 -8.25 -6.64
N GLN A 370 -11.87 -7.55 -7.75
CA GLN A 370 -11.59 -6.11 -7.88
C GLN A 370 -12.44 -5.27 -6.88
N LEU A 371 -13.70 -5.65 -6.67
CA LEU A 371 -14.60 -4.99 -5.71
C LEU A 371 -14.27 -5.30 -4.24
N SER A 372 -13.43 -6.29 -3.94
CA SER A 372 -13.18 -6.72 -2.56
C SER A 372 -12.59 -5.60 -1.67
N GLY A 373 -11.86 -4.65 -2.26
CA GLY A 373 -11.37 -3.46 -1.55
C GLY A 373 -12.52 -2.54 -1.10
N ILE A 374 -13.49 -2.29 -1.99
CA ILE A 374 -14.70 -1.52 -1.69
C ILE A 374 -15.55 -2.25 -0.64
N ILE A 375 -15.70 -3.57 -0.78
CA ILE A 375 -16.49 -4.39 0.14
C ILE A 375 -15.87 -4.38 1.54
N SER A 376 -14.55 -4.58 1.65
CA SER A 376 -13.87 -4.63 2.94
C SER A 376 -13.67 -3.25 3.58
N VAL A 377 -13.00 -2.33 2.88
CA VAL A 377 -12.62 -1.00 3.43
C VAL A 377 -13.77 -0.01 3.35
N GLY A 378 -14.61 -0.09 2.32
CA GLY A 378 -15.76 0.79 2.17
C GLY A 378 -16.92 0.38 3.06
N ILE A 379 -17.48 -0.81 2.82
CA ILE A 379 -18.70 -1.31 3.46
C ILE A 379 -18.39 -1.88 4.84
N GLY A 380 -17.47 -2.85 4.91
CA GLY A 380 -17.10 -3.56 6.12
C GLY A 380 -16.61 -2.64 7.24
N ASP A 381 -15.57 -1.83 6.99
CA ASP A 381 -15.02 -0.90 8.00
C ASP A 381 -16.04 0.16 8.45
N SER A 382 -16.89 0.63 7.54
CA SER A 382 -17.93 1.61 7.87
C SER A 382 -19.00 1.02 8.78
N ILE A 383 -19.55 -0.14 8.44
CA ILE A 383 -20.57 -0.79 9.28
C ILE A 383 -19.96 -1.24 10.61
N ALA A 384 -18.74 -1.78 10.60
CA ALA A 384 -18.04 -2.14 11.83
C ALA A 384 -17.84 -0.95 12.77
N SER A 385 -17.46 0.22 12.23
CA SER A 385 -17.28 1.42 13.03
C SER A 385 -18.61 2.00 13.55
N ILE A 386 -19.68 1.97 12.74
CA ILE A 386 -21.00 2.50 13.16
C ILE A 386 -21.59 1.61 14.25
N VAL A 387 -21.63 0.30 14.02
CA VAL A 387 -22.19 -0.67 14.98
C VAL A 387 -21.32 -0.73 16.23
N GLY A 388 -20.00 -0.81 16.05
CA GLY A 388 -19.08 -0.90 17.17
C GLY A 388 -19.08 0.32 18.07
N SER A 389 -19.38 1.52 17.56
CA SER A 389 -19.50 2.75 18.36
C SER A 389 -20.85 2.91 19.05
N LYS A 390 -21.94 2.39 18.47
CA LYS A 390 -23.30 2.52 19.02
C LYS A 390 -23.68 1.41 20.00
N ILE A 391 -23.33 0.16 19.69
CA ILE A 391 -23.80 -1.02 20.44
C ILE A 391 -22.66 -1.95 20.87
N GLY A 392 -21.41 -1.62 20.56
CA GLY A 392 -20.26 -2.46 20.91
C GLY A 392 -19.95 -2.42 22.40
N ILE A 393 -19.96 -3.58 23.05
CA ILE A 393 -19.68 -3.74 24.48
C ILE A 393 -18.35 -4.46 24.65
N HIS A 394 -18.17 -5.58 23.96
CA HIS A 394 -17.01 -6.44 24.13
C HIS A 394 -15.85 -5.97 23.26
N LYS A 395 -14.84 -5.37 23.88
CA LYS A 395 -13.63 -4.92 23.18
C LYS A 395 -12.68 -6.08 22.94
N TRP A 396 -12.01 -6.04 21.79
CA TRP A 396 -10.86 -6.89 21.53
C TRP A 396 -9.76 -6.58 22.57
N PRO A 397 -9.06 -7.60 23.12
CA PRO A 397 -7.97 -7.38 24.06
C PRO A 397 -6.95 -6.41 23.47
N GLY A 398 -6.66 -5.30 24.18
CA GLY A 398 -5.68 -4.31 23.73
C GLY A 398 -6.15 -3.32 22.67
N ALA A 399 -7.36 -3.50 22.11
CA ALA A 399 -7.86 -2.66 21.04
C ALA A 399 -9.11 -1.87 21.43
N LYS A 400 -9.29 -0.70 20.80
CA LYS A 400 -10.53 0.10 20.91
C LYS A 400 -11.68 -0.47 20.09
N ARG A 401 -11.42 -1.48 19.26
CA ARG A 401 -12.40 -2.13 18.39
C ARG A 401 -13.24 -3.13 19.20
N THR A 402 -14.49 -3.31 18.82
CA THR A 402 -15.43 -4.22 19.48
C THR A 402 -15.69 -5.46 18.64
N LEU A 403 -15.97 -6.59 19.30
CA LEU A 403 -16.31 -7.86 18.68
C LEU A 403 -17.60 -7.73 17.86
N GLU A 404 -18.60 -7.03 18.40
CA GLU A 404 -19.89 -6.80 17.76
C GLU A 404 -19.73 -5.95 16.49
N GLY A 405 -18.87 -4.92 16.54
CA GLY A 405 -18.51 -4.14 15.37
C GLY A 405 -17.86 -5.01 14.29
N SER A 406 -16.85 -5.81 14.66
CA SER A 406 -16.19 -6.73 13.72
C SER A 406 -17.16 -7.74 13.09
N LEU A 407 -18.05 -8.33 13.88
CA LEU A 407 -19.06 -9.29 13.42
C LEU A 407 -20.08 -8.63 12.48
N ALA A 408 -20.56 -7.44 12.81
CA ALA A 408 -21.48 -6.70 11.95
C ALA A 408 -20.84 -6.31 10.61
N GLY A 409 -19.57 -5.89 10.61
CA GLY A 409 -18.82 -5.63 9.39
C GLY A 409 -18.65 -6.87 8.52
N LEU A 410 -18.45 -8.05 9.13
CA LEU A 410 -18.37 -9.33 8.43
C LEU A 410 -19.72 -9.71 7.82
N ILE A 411 -20.82 -9.65 8.58
CA ILE A 411 -22.18 -9.96 8.10
C ILE A 411 -22.55 -9.04 6.94
N ALA A 412 -22.22 -7.76 7.02
CA ALA A 412 -22.50 -6.81 5.96
C ALA A 412 -21.77 -7.15 4.66
N GLN A 413 -20.51 -7.58 4.73
CA GLN A 413 -19.76 -8.00 3.55
C GLN A 413 -20.38 -9.25 2.91
N PHE A 414 -20.76 -10.25 3.70
CA PHE A 414 -21.45 -11.44 3.20
C PHE A 414 -22.78 -11.10 2.53
N ASN A 415 -23.61 -10.27 3.17
CA ASN A 415 -24.89 -9.83 2.62
C ASN A 415 -24.71 -9.05 1.32
N PHE A 416 -23.69 -8.19 1.24
CA PHE A 416 -23.39 -7.45 0.02
C PHE A 416 -22.95 -8.37 -1.12
N ILE A 417 -22.09 -9.35 -0.84
CA ILE A 417 -21.69 -10.37 -1.83
C ILE A 417 -22.90 -11.20 -2.28
N ALA A 418 -23.76 -11.63 -1.35
CA ALA A 418 -24.98 -12.37 -1.69
C ALA A 418 -25.94 -11.53 -2.54
N CYS A 419 -26.04 -10.23 -2.25
CA CYS A 419 -26.81 -9.27 -3.05
C CYS A 419 -26.25 -9.16 -4.48
N LEU A 420 -24.93 -8.99 -4.64
CA LEU A 420 -24.29 -8.97 -5.96
C LEU A 420 -24.55 -10.26 -6.74
N TRP A 421 -24.44 -11.41 -6.07
CA TRP A 421 -24.72 -12.71 -6.68
C TRP A 421 -26.18 -12.85 -7.11
N TYR A 422 -27.13 -12.40 -6.29
CA TYR A 422 -28.57 -12.43 -6.60
C TYR A 422 -28.95 -11.51 -7.76
N PHE A 423 -28.37 -10.31 -7.84
CA PHE A 423 -28.66 -9.33 -8.90
C PHE A 423 -27.83 -9.52 -10.17
N GLY A 424 -27.01 -10.58 -10.25
CA GLY A 424 -26.39 -11.03 -11.49
C GLY A 424 -25.26 -10.15 -11.99
N THR A 425 -24.14 -10.13 -11.27
CA THR A 425 -22.81 -9.88 -11.86
C THR A 425 -22.03 -11.15 -12.06
#